data_AF-A0A4Y2IWS9-F1
#
_entry.id   AF-A0A4Y2IWS9-F1
#
_cell.length_a   1.000
_cell.length_b   1.000
_cell.length_c   1.000
_cell.angle_alpha   90.00
_cell.angle_beta   90.00
_cell.angle_gamma   90.00
#
_symmetry.space_group_name_H-M   'P 1'
#
loop_
_entity.id
_entity.type
_entity.pdbx_description
1 polymer ?
#
loop_
_entity_poly.entity_id
_entity_poly.type
_entity_poly.pdbx_seq_one_letter_code
_entity_poly.pdbx_strand_id
1 'polypeptide(L)'
;MAFLTKFRKVDLARLVEEMGLEITSEDRVIDICKKIKNSPDYEEEFAKGQLDVIVQERENEIAQAESDKNEREAELARKEREAELARKERETERAYELEKLKIASAAETVSLNSTRSEGSRN
;
A
#
# COMPACT_ATOMS: atom_id res chain seq x y z
N MET A 1 35.58 0.34 -25.27
CA MET A 1 34.63 0.90 -24.28
C MET A 1 34.07 -0.26 -23.48
N ALA A 2 34.18 -0.25 -22.15
CA ALA A 2 33.75 -1.39 -21.34
C ALA A 2 32.23 -1.38 -21.14
N PHE A 3 31.52 -2.35 -21.70
CA PHE A 3 30.05 -2.48 -21.65
C PHE A 3 29.51 -2.56 -20.21
N LEU A 4 30.20 -3.31 -19.34
CA LEU A 4 29.79 -3.57 -17.94
C LEU A 4 29.66 -2.30 -17.09
N THR A 5 30.40 -1.22 -17.40
CA THR A 5 30.36 0.00 -16.58
C THR A 5 29.04 0.79 -16.72
N LYS A 6 28.13 0.36 -17.61
CA LYS A 6 26.81 0.96 -17.80
C LYS A 6 25.76 0.44 -16.81
N PHE A 7 26.02 -0.71 -16.16
CA PHE A 7 25.07 -1.37 -15.27
C PHE A 7 25.23 -0.92 -13.82
N ARG A 8 24.17 -1.09 -13.03
CA ARG A 8 24.21 -0.74 -11.61
C ARG A 8 25.09 -1.77 -10.87
N LYS A 9 25.67 -1.34 -9.73
CA LYS A 9 26.46 -2.24 -8.87
C LYS A 9 25.67 -3.50 -8.48
N VAL A 10 24.38 -3.36 -8.20
CA VAL A 10 23.50 -4.48 -7.84
C VAL A 10 23.32 -5.49 -8.97
N ASP A 11 23.16 -5.03 -10.20
CA ASP A 11 22.98 -5.91 -11.36
C ASP A 11 24.27 -6.68 -11.65
N LEU A 12 25.42 -5.98 -11.57
CA LEU A 12 26.74 -6.59 -11.72
C LEU A 12 27.08 -7.57 -10.59
N ALA A 13 26.65 -7.26 -9.36
CA ALA A 13 26.84 -8.14 -8.21
C ALA A 13 26.09 -9.45 -8.41
N ARG A 14 24.82 -9.39 -8.84
CA ARG A 14 24.00 -10.57 -9.13
C ARG A 14 24.61 -11.42 -10.24
N LEU A 15 25.15 -10.80 -11.30
CA LEU A 15 25.89 -11.53 -12.34
C LEU A 15 27.11 -12.27 -11.77
N VAL A 16 27.89 -11.62 -10.90
CA VAL A 16 29.07 -12.24 -10.25
C VAL A 16 28.66 -13.42 -9.36
N GLU A 17 27.58 -13.27 -8.61
CA GLU A 17 27.00 -14.36 -7.79
C GLU A 17 26.52 -15.53 -8.66
N GLU A 18 25.84 -15.27 -9.79
CA GLU A 18 25.41 -16.29 -10.75
C GLU A 18 26.58 -17.03 -11.41
N MET A 19 27.69 -16.34 -11.64
CA MET A 19 28.95 -16.93 -12.12
C MET A 19 29.69 -17.72 -11.03
N GLY A 20 29.19 -17.75 -9.78
CA GLY A 20 29.84 -18.42 -8.66
C GLY A 20 31.11 -17.74 -8.16
N LEU A 21 31.27 -16.45 -8.44
CA LEU A 21 32.43 -15.65 -8.04
C LEU A 21 32.14 -14.93 -6.71
N GLU A 22 33.18 -14.75 -5.89
CA GLU A 22 33.04 -14.05 -4.62
C GLU A 22 32.96 -12.52 -4.81
N ILE A 23 31.90 -11.94 -4.26
CA ILE A 23 31.73 -10.49 -4.12
C ILE A 23 31.74 -10.08 -2.66
N THR A 24 32.42 -8.98 -2.37
CA THR A 24 32.47 -8.34 -1.06
C THR A 24 31.73 -7.01 -1.13
N SER A 25 31.22 -6.54 0.02
CA SER A 25 30.57 -5.22 0.09
C SER A 25 31.51 -4.06 -0.32
N GLU A 26 32.82 -4.25 -0.12
CA GLU A 26 33.89 -3.30 -0.40
C GLU A 26 34.21 -3.17 -1.90
N ASP A 27 33.89 -4.19 -2.70
CA ASP A 27 34.15 -4.19 -4.14
C ASP A 27 33.42 -3.02 -4.80
N ARG A 28 34.18 -2.16 -5.50
CA ARG A 28 33.60 -1.08 -6.31
C ARG A 28 33.15 -1.65 -7.65
N VAL A 29 32.32 -0.90 -8.38
CA VAL A 29 31.90 -1.27 -9.76
C VAL A 29 33.09 -1.67 -10.64
N ILE A 30 34.21 -0.95 -10.52
CA ILE A 30 35.43 -1.25 -11.27
C ILE A 30 36.02 -2.61 -10.88
N ASP A 31 36.02 -2.96 -9.61
CA ASP A 31 36.57 -4.22 -9.10
C ASP A 31 35.70 -5.39 -9.52
N ILE A 32 34.38 -5.24 -9.43
CA ILE A 32 33.38 -6.22 -9.92
C ILE A 32 33.55 -6.43 -11.43
N CYS A 33 33.62 -5.36 -12.22
CA CYS A 33 33.86 -5.45 -13.67
C CYS A 33 35.19 -6.16 -14.00
N LYS A 34 36.22 -6.02 -13.17
CA LYS A 34 37.48 -6.75 -13.35
C LYS A 34 37.31 -8.23 -13.03
N LYS A 35 36.62 -8.59 -11.93
CA LYS A 35 36.34 -9.99 -11.56
C LYS A 35 35.59 -10.72 -12.68
N ILE A 36 34.55 -10.10 -13.24
CA ILE A 36 33.78 -10.65 -14.37
C ILE A 36 34.69 -10.94 -15.57
N LYS A 37 35.45 -9.93 -16.03
CA LYS A 37 36.31 -10.06 -17.23
C LYS A 37 37.51 -10.97 -17.06
N ASN A 38 37.97 -11.16 -15.82
CA ASN A 38 39.10 -12.04 -15.50
C ASN A 38 38.65 -13.49 -15.23
N SER A 39 37.34 -13.76 -15.28
CA SER A 39 36.82 -15.13 -15.18
C SER A 39 37.30 -15.95 -16.40
N PRO A 40 37.75 -17.20 -16.21
CA PRO A 40 38.21 -18.05 -17.30
C PRO A 40 37.13 -18.32 -18.35
N ASP A 41 35.87 -18.35 -17.92
CA ASP A 41 34.70 -18.66 -18.76
C ASP A 41 33.95 -17.39 -19.20
N TYR A 42 34.59 -16.21 -19.16
CA TYR A 42 33.94 -14.96 -19.56
C TYR A 42 33.67 -14.90 -21.06
N GLU A 43 32.39 -14.80 -21.43
CA GLU A 43 31.93 -14.50 -22.78
C GLU A 43 31.08 -13.22 -22.76
N GLU A 44 31.45 -12.22 -23.57
CA GLU A 44 30.82 -10.88 -23.52
C GLU A 44 29.34 -10.90 -23.91
N GLU A 45 28.97 -11.67 -24.94
CA GLU A 45 27.57 -11.75 -25.41
C GLU A 45 26.70 -12.51 -24.41
N PHE A 46 27.25 -13.53 -23.75
CA PHE A 46 26.57 -14.23 -22.66
C PHE A 46 26.34 -13.28 -21.47
N ALA A 47 27.37 -12.53 -21.06
CA ALA A 47 27.27 -11.56 -19.98
C ALA A 47 26.25 -10.44 -20.29
N LYS A 48 26.15 -10.03 -21.56
CA LYS A 48 25.09 -9.11 -22.04
C LYS A 48 23.70 -9.69 -21.83
N GLY A 49 23.47 -10.91 -22.33
CA GLY A 49 22.19 -11.59 -22.18
C GLY A 49 21.77 -11.76 -20.72
N GLN A 50 22.69 -12.19 -19.85
CA GLN A 50 22.42 -12.33 -18.42
C GLN A 50 22.08 -10.98 -17.77
N LEU A 51 22.83 -9.92 -18.08
CA LEU A 51 22.57 -8.60 -17.51
C LEU A 51 21.23 -8.02 -17.96
N ASP A 52 20.81 -8.25 -19.21
CA ASP A 52 19.50 -7.83 -19.69
C ASP A 52 18.37 -8.54 -18.91
N VAL A 53 18.51 -9.85 -18.66
CA VAL A 53 17.56 -10.60 -17.83
C VAL A 53 17.55 -10.07 -16.40
N ILE A 54 18.70 -9.89 -15.77
CA ILE A 54 18.81 -9.36 -14.40
C ILE A 54 18.16 -7.98 -14.28
N VAL A 55 18.41 -7.09 -15.25
CA VAL A 55 17.81 -5.75 -15.28
C VAL A 55 16.29 -5.84 -15.40
N GLN A 56 15.80 -6.70 -16.30
CA GLN A 56 14.36 -6.91 -16.50
C GLN A 56 13.70 -7.51 -15.25
N GLU A 57 14.31 -8.50 -14.61
CA GLU A 57 13.82 -9.09 -13.36
C GLU A 57 13.73 -8.03 -12.26
N ARG A 58 14.77 -7.23 -12.07
CA ARG A 58 14.77 -6.13 -11.08
C ARG A 58 13.65 -5.13 -11.35
N GLU A 59 13.41 -4.78 -12.60
CA GLU A 59 12.35 -3.84 -12.96
C GLU A 59 10.97 -4.44 -12.74
N ASN A 60 10.78 -5.72 -13.04
CA ASN A 60 9.55 -6.45 -12.75
C ASN A 60 9.30 -6.57 -11.25
N GLU A 61 10.32 -6.87 -10.44
CA GLU A 61 10.24 -6.93 -8.98
C GLU A 61 9.81 -5.58 -8.39
N ILE A 62 10.39 -4.47 -8.87
CA ILE A 62 10.01 -3.11 -8.45
C ILE A 62 8.56 -2.80 -8.85
N ALA A 63 8.19 -3.07 -10.10
CA ALA A 63 6.84 -2.80 -10.59
C ALA A 63 5.78 -3.61 -9.82
N GLN A 64 6.07 -4.88 -9.51
CA GLN A 64 5.19 -5.73 -8.72
C GLN A 64 5.06 -5.19 -7.29
N ALA A 65 6.17 -4.81 -6.65
CA ALA A 65 6.14 -4.25 -5.30
C ALA A 65 5.35 -2.94 -5.22
N GLU A 66 5.44 -2.08 -6.24
CA GLU A 66 4.64 -0.86 -6.34
C GLU A 66 3.15 -1.15 -6.55
N SER A 67 2.83 -2.12 -7.41
CA SER A 67 1.45 -2.58 -7.64
C SER A 67 0.81 -3.11 -6.36
N ASP A 68 1.50 -4.01 -5.65
CA ASP A 68 1.04 -4.59 -4.39
C ASP A 68 0.82 -3.52 -3.31
N LYS A 69 1.69 -2.52 -3.25
CA LYS A 69 1.56 -1.40 -2.31
C LYS A 69 0.33 -0.56 -2.65
N ASN A 70 0.12 -0.23 -3.92
CA ASN A 70 -1.02 0.56 -4.37
C ASN A 70 -2.35 -0.17 -4.14
N GLU A 71 -2.41 -1.49 -4.36
CA GLU A 71 -3.61 -2.29 -4.07
C GLU A 71 -3.97 -2.26 -2.58
N ARG A 72 -2.97 -2.47 -1.70
CA ARG A 72 -3.17 -2.39 -0.25
C ARG A 72 -3.65 -1.02 0.20
N GLU A 73 -3.09 0.05 -0.36
CA GLU A 73 -3.52 1.43 -0.06
C GLU A 73 -4.96 1.69 -0.54
N ALA A 74 -5.32 1.19 -1.73
CA ALA A 74 -6.67 1.30 -2.26
C ALA A 74 -7.70 0.52 -1.43
N GLU A 75 -7.35 -0.67 -0.94
CA GLU A 75 -8.19 -1.47 -0.05
C GLU A 75 -8.44 -0.74 1.28
N LEU A 76 -7.39 -0.19 1.89
CA LEU A 76 -7.50 0.60 3.12
C LEU A 76 -8.39 1.83 2.92
N ALA A 77 -8.22 2.56 1.82
CA ALA A 77 -9.04 3.72 1.50
C ALA A 77 -10.52 3.36 1.28
N ARG A 78 -10.81 2.20 0.67
CA ARG A 78 -12.19 1.70 0.52
C ARG A 78 -12.81 1.38 1.88
N LYS A 79 -12.07 0.66 2.73
CA LYS A 79 -12.52 0.28 4.06
C LYS A 79 -12.79 1.49 4.96
N GLU A 80 -11.95 2.52 4.86
CA GLU A 80 -12.15 3.78 5.59
C GLU A 80 -13.42 4.51 5.14
N ARG A 81 -13.65 4.62 3.83
CA ARG A 81 -14.88 5.23 3.28
C ARG A 81 -16.13 4.47 3.70
N GLU A 82 -16.09 3.14 3.67
CA GLU A 82 -17.21 2.31 4.11
C GLU A 82 -17.49 2.50 5.61
N ALA A 83 -16.45 2.54 6.44
CA ALA A 83 -16.58 2.80 7.87
C ALA A 83 -17.13 4.21 8.16
N GLU A 84 -16.74 5.22 7.36
CA GLU A 84 -17.29 6.58 7.48
C GLU A 84 -18.78 6.61 7.12
N LEU A 85 -19.19 5.95 6.03
CA LEU A 85 -20.59 5.85 5.63
C LEU A 85 -21.42 5.13 6.71
N ALA A 86 -20.93 4.01 7.24
CA ALA A 86 -21.60 3.28 8.32
C ALA A 86 -21.74 4.12 9.61
N ARG A 87 -20.77 4.99 9.91
CA ARG A 87 -20.87 5.93 11.04
C ARG A 87 -21.93 6.99 10.78
N LYS A 88 -21.95 7.58 9.58
CA LYS A 88 -22.98 8.58 9.19
C LYS A 88 -24.37 7.97 9.24
N GLU A 89 -24.55 6.76 8.73
CA GLU A 89 -25.84 6.05 8.78
C GLU A 89 -26.32 5.84 10.22
N ARG A 90 -25.46 5.32 11.10
CA ARG A 90 -25.78 5.17 12.54
C ARG A 90 -26.10 6.49 13.23
N GLU A 91 -25.42 7.57 12.86
CA GLU A 91 -25.70 8.90 13.41
C GLU A 91 -27.06 9.42 12.94
N THR A 92 -27.40 9.22 11.66
CA THR A 92 -28.72 9.60 11.12
C THR A 92 -29.86 8.78 11.72
N GLU A 93 -29.67 7.48 11.93
CA GLU A 93 -30.65 6.61 12.60
C GLU A 93 -30.90 7.08 14.03
N ARG A 94 -29.83 7.32 14.80
CA ARG A 94 -29.93 7.87 16.17
C ARG A 94 -30.63 9.23 16.21
N ALA A 95 -30.33 10.10 15.25
CA ALA A 95 -30.97 11.42 15.18
C ALA A 95 -32.49 11.30 14.96
N TYR A 96 -32.89 10.41 14.06
CA TYR A 96 -34.30 10.13 13.78
C TYR A 96 -35.04 9.55 15.00
N GLU A 97 -34.43 8.57 15.69
CA GLU A 97 -35.00 8.00 16.92
C GLU A 97 -35.20 9.06 18.02
N LEU A 98 -34.21 9.94 18.22
CA LEU A 98 -34.31 11.03 19.18
C LEU A 98 -35.41 12.02 18.81
N GLU A 99 -35.59 12.34 17.52
CA GLU A 99 -36.68 13.21 17.06
C GLU A 99 -38.06 12.58 17.33
N LYS A 100 -38.21 11.28 17.05
CA LYS A 100 -39.44 10.54 17.35
C LYS A 100 -39.78 10.58 18.85
N LEU A 101 -38.78 10.37 19.73
CA LEU A 101 -38.97 10.45 21.17
C LEU A 101 -39.32 11.88 21.64
N LYS A 102 -38.74 12.91 21.03
CA LYS A 102 -39.09 14.32 21.32
C LYS A 102 -40.55 14.61 20.96
N ILE A 103 -41.03 14.13 19.82
CA ILE A 103 -42.43 14.31 19.42
C ILE A 103 -43.37 13.56 20.38
N ALA A 104 -43.04 12.31 20.74
CA ALA A 104 -43.84 11.51 21.66
C ALA A 104 -43.92 12.15 23.06
N SER A 105 -42.79 12.57 23.62
CA SER A 105 -42.75 13.26 24.92
C SER A 105 -43.48 14.61 24.90
N ALA A 106 -43.35 15.39 23.81
CA ALA A 106 -44.14 16.62 23.65
C ALA A 106 -45.64 16.32 23.64
N ALA A 107 -46.10 15.30 22.91
CA ALA A 107 -47.51 14.91 22.87
C ALA A 107 -48.02 14.43 24.25
N GLU A 108 -47.23 13.65 24.98
CA GLU A 108 -47.56 13.22 26.35
C GLU A 108 -47.66 14.41 27.31
N THR A 109 -46.73 15.36 27.25
CA THR A 109 -46.82 16.56 28.10
C THR A 109 -48.07 17.37 27.82
N VAL A 110 -48.46 17.55 26.54
CA VAL A 110 -49.68 18.24 26.09
C VAL A 110 -50.97 17.50 26.52
N SER A 111 -50.93 16.18 26.63
CA SER A 111 -52.06 15.39 27.14
C SER A 111 -52.23 15.56 28.66
N LEU A 112 -51.13 15.52 29.42
CA LEU A 112 -51.14 15.59 30.88
C LEU A 112 -51.49 16.97 31.44
N ASN A 113 -51.08 18.06 30.79
CA ASN A 113 -51.46 19.41 31.20
C ASN A 113 -52.91 19.77 30.81
N SER A 114 -53.51 19.09 29.82
CA SER A 114 -54.95 19.20 29.52
C SER A 114 -55.82 18.57 30.62
N THR A 115 -55.51 17.34 31.04
CA THR A 115 -56.24 16.64 32.13
C THR A 115 -56.07 17.31 33.49
N ARG A 116 -54.91 17.91 33.76
CA ARG A 116 -54.65 18.67 35.00
C ARG A 116 -55.43 19.99 35.08
N SER A 117 -55.72 20.63 33.94
CA SER A 117 -56.49 21.88 33.86
C SER A 117 -57.98 21.67 34.20
N GLU A 118 -58.54 20.50 33.85
CA GLU A 118 -59.95 20.18 34.09
C GLU A 118 -60.25 19.87 35.57
N GLY A 119 -59.27 19.38 36.34
CA GLY A 119 -59.42 19.08 37.77
C GLY A 119 -59.30 20.26 38.73
N SER A 120 -58.93 21.47 38.26
CA SER A 120 -58.73 22.66 39.10
C SER A 120 -59.95 23.60 39.16
N ARG A 121 -61.08 23.21 38.56
CA ARG A 121 -62.37 23.89 38.69
C ARG A 121 -63.27 23.12 39.66
N ASN A 122 -62.98 23.19 40.95
CA ASN A 122 -63.94 22.81 41.99
C ASN A 122 -63.73 23.70 43.22
#